data_AF-A0A0H2S247-F1
#
_entry.id   AF-A0A0H2S247-F1
#
_cell.length_a   1.000
_cell.length_b   1.000
_cell.length_c   1.000
_cell.angle_alpha   90.00
_cell.angle_beta   90.00
_cell.angle_gamma   90.00
#
_symmetry.space_group_name_H-M   'P 1'
#
loop_
_entity.id
_entity.type
_entity.pdbx_description
1 polymer ?
#
loop_
_entity_poly.entity_id
_entity_poly.type
_entity_poly.pdbx_seq_one_letter_code
_entity_poly.pdbx_strand_id
1 'polypeptide(L)'
;MATADQLSSSARTNLREGLAGSGPFHKSCIFLHHPDPPSKYPRKVSSDLLRSLTLRAVLHKGLVNFCWRSDDDFVVGDTGISESYPATIFLGGEHVNSERRVFHVPNVSHNNLDVVDSILSLRDGEETQGTKEYQAPVEEQHIYVCTHGARDCRCGDTGGAVVEALRQELASRRAKARSSTSNSNSPSIWDRIRIGEVAHVGGHKYAANVLLYPGGEWLGKITPSDVPALLDLVGSEGQEEAETHYPFVLSHSRGRMGVENDVHRQLLEHLSQSQY
;
A
#
# COMPACT_ATOMS: atom_id res chain seq x y z
N MET A 1 24.47 7.69 25.94
CA MET A 1 24.67 6.29 25.56
C MET A 1 23.64 5.43 26.30
N ALA A 2 22.48 5.21 25.71
CA ALA A 2 21.53 4.20 26.16
C ALA A 2 21.84 2.93 25.37
N THR A 3 22.19 1.85 26.07
CA THR A 3 22.65 0.59 25.50
C THR A 3 21.51 -0.15 24.80
N ALA A 4 21.84 -0.78 23.67
CA ALA A 4 20.96 -1.49 22.74
C ALA A 4 20.29 -2.78 23.29
N ASP A 5 20.08 -2.88 24.60
CA ASP A 5 19.73 -4.15 25.26
C ASP A 5 18.23 -4.34 25.55
N GLN A 6 17.36 -3.57 24.89
CA GLN A 6 15.89 -3.68 25.04
C GLN A 6 15.16 -4.24 23.82
N LEU A 7 15.86 -4.83 22.84
CA LEU A 7 15.19 -5.60 21.78
C LEU A 7 14.77 -6.97 22.32
N SER A 8 13.46 -7.22 22.37
CA SER A 8 12.86 -8.48 22.84
C SER A 8 13.46 -9.69 22.10
N SER A 9 13.46 -10.87 22.75
CA SER A 9 13.99 -12.09 22.12
C SER A 9 13.33 -12.40 20.78
N SER A 10 12.06 -12.02 20.58
CA SER A 10 11.35 -12.17 19.29
C SER A 10 11.94 -11.28 18.18
N ALA A 11 12.38 -10.06 18.51
CA ALA A 11 13.02 -9.16 17.55
C ALA A 11 14.36 -9.73 17.08
N ARG A 12 15.15 -10.34 17.98
CA ARG A 12 16.42 -11.03 17.65
C ARG A 12 16.20 -12.30 16.81
N THR A 13 15.10 -13.01 16.98
CA THR A 13 14.75 -14.17 16.15
C THR A 13 14.31 -13.74 14.74
N ASN A 14 13.49 -12.68 14.64
CA ASN A 14 13.05 -12.13 13.34
C ASN A 14 14.22 -11.53 12.54
N LEU A 15 15.22 -10.93 13.20
CA LEU A 15 16.47 -10.47 12.59
C LEU A 15 17.24 -11.59 11.84
N ARG A 16 17.08 -12.86 12.24
CA ARG A 16 17.76 -14.01 11.62
C ARG A 16 16.93 -14.75 10.57
N GLU A 17 15.61 -14.54 10.52
CA GLU A 17 14.72 -15.31 9.63
C GLU A 17 14.46 -14.67 8.26
N GLY A 18 14.90 -13.42 8.04
CA GLY A 18 14.58 -12.69 6.81
C GLY A 18 13.08 -12.41 6.69
N LEU A 19 12.66 -11.86 5.53
CA LEU A 19 11.30 -11.40 5.22
C LEU A 19 10.19 -12.26 5.88
N ALA A 20 9.14 -11.63 6.42
CA ALA A 20 7.95 -12.27 6.98
C ALA A 20 7.12 -12.98 5.87
N GLY A 21 7.68 -14.04 5.30
CA GLY A 21 7.28 -14.62 4.02
C GLY A 21 7.56 -13.70 2.83
N SER A 22 7.21 -14.18 1.64
CA SER A 22 7.31 -13.41 0.39
C SER A 22 5.95 -12.88 -0.05
N GLY A 23 5.89 -11.61 -0.41
CA GLY A 23 4.85 -10.99 -1.23
C GLY A 23 5.09 -11.29 -2.71
N PRO A 24 4.07 -11.13 -3.57
CA PRO A 24 4.24 -11.30 -5.00
C PRO A 24 5.13 -10.19 -5.58
N PHE A 25 6.04 -10.56 -6.49
CA PHE A 25 6.72 -9.58 -7.32
C PHE A 25 5.71 -8.88 -8.23
N HIS A 26 5.79 -7.56 -8.31
CA HIS A 26 4.97 -6.76 -9.20
C HIS A 26 5.64 -5.42 -9.49
N LYS A 27 5.36 -4.84 -10.67
CA LYS A 27 5.85 -3.52 -11.10
C LYS A 27 4.80 -2.43 -10.92
N SER A 28 3.55 -2.82 -10.74
CA SER A 28 2.42 -1.91 -10.58
C SER A 28 1.33 -2.52 -9.72
N CYS A 29 0.54 -1.65 -9.10
CA CYS A 29 -0.66 -2.04 -8.36
C CYS A 29 -1.83 -1.15 -8.77
N ILE A 30 -2.93 -1.79 -9.18
CA ILE A 30 -4.17 -1.17 -9.58
C ILE A 30 -5.19 -1.44 -8.47
N PHE A 31 -5.66 -0.38 -7.84
CA PHE A 31 -6.75 -0.46 -6.89
C PHE A 31 -8.04 0.05 -7.54
N LEU A 32 -8.99 -0.86 -7.76
CA LEU A 32 -10.35 -0.53 -8.13
C LEU A 32 -11.12 -0.14 -6.87
N HIS A 33 -11.64 1.08 -6.84
CA HIS A 33 -12.36 1.60 -5.69
C HIS A 33 -13.80 1.09 -5.69
N HIS A 34 -14.08 0.15 -4.80
CA HIS A 34 -15.39 -0.45 -4.62
C HIS A 34 -16.22 0.37 -3.62
N PRO A 35 -17.55 0.47 -3.76
CA PRO A 35 -18.38 1.29 -2.86
C PRO A 35 -18.50 0.73 -1.43
N ASP A 36 -18.44 -0.59 -1.30
CA ASP A 36 -18.47 -1.26 0.01
C ASP A 36 -17.07 -1.67 0.50
N PRO A 37 -16.83 -1.66 1.82
CA PRO A 37 -15.58 -2.15 2.39
C PRO A 37 -15.41 -3.66 2.24
N PRO A 38 -14.16 -4.19 2.21
CA PRO A 38 -13.89 -5.62 2.12
C PRO A 38 -14.48 -6.48 3.24
N SER A 39 -14.80 -5.89 4.39
CA SER A 39 -15.50 -6.55 5.49
C SER A 39 -16.93 -6.99 5.13
N LYS A 40 -17.55 -6.36 4.12
CA LYS A 40 -18.88 -6.74 3.58
C LYS A 40 -18.80 -7.72 2.41
N TYR A 41 -17.61 -7.99 1.88
CA TYR A 41 -17.48 -8.84 0.70
C TYR A 41 -17.88 -10.29 1.01
N PRO A 42 -18.47 -11.01 0.05
CA PRO A 42 -18.58 -12.46 0.14
C PRO A 42 -17.19 -13.10 0.04
N ARG A 43 -17.04 -14.32 0.56
CA ARG A 43 -15.79 -15.10 0.52
C ARG A 43 -15.09 -15.14 -0.85
N LYS A 44 -15.86 -15.09 -1.93
CA LYS A 44 -15.37 -14.93 -3.30
C LYS A 44 -16.14 -13.79 -3.94
N VAL A 45 -15.44 -12.70 -4.25
CA VAL A 45 -16.00 -11.60 -5.03
C VAL A 45 -16.04 -12.05 -6.49
N SER A 46 -17.21 -11.94 -7.12
CA SER A 46 -17.39 -12.19 -8.55
C SER A 46 -17.37 -10.85 -9.26
N SER A 47 -16.43 -10.65 -10.17
CA SER A 47 -16.31 -9.45 -10.99
C SER A 47 -15.63 -9.82 -12.30
N ASP A 48 -16.33 -9.60 -13.41
CA ASP A 48 -15.81 -9.83 -14.75
C ASP A 48 -14.79 -8.77 -15.12
N LEU A 49 -15.00 -7.52 -14.67
CA LEU A 49 -14.06 -6.44 -14.87
C LEU A 49 -12.75 -6.69 -14.12
N LEU A 50 -12.82 -7.06 -12.83
CA LEU A 50 -11.62 -7.41 -12.05
C LEU A 50 -10.85 -8.54 -12.73
N ARG A 51 -11.56 -9.58 -13.21
CA ARG A 51 -10.95 -10.72 -13.90
C ARG A 51 -10.27 -10.30 -15.20
N SER A 52 -10.98 -9.57 -16.06
CA SER A 52 -10.46 -9.09 -17.36
C SER A 52 -9.24 -8.20 -17.17
N LEU A 53 -9.32 -7.26 -16.22
CA LEU A 53 -8.22 -6.36 -15.91
C LEU A 53 -7.03 -7.10 -15.29
N THR A 54 -7.27 -8.09 -14.43
CA THR A 54 -6.19 -8.92 -13.86
C THR A 54 -5.42 -9.67 -14.96
N LEU A 55 -6.13 -10.28 -15.92
CA LEU A 55 -5.50 -11.01 -17.02
C LEU A 55 -4.59 -10.10 -17.87
N ARG A 56 -5.00 -8.85 -18.10
CA ARG A 56 -4.21 -7.86 -18.80
C ARG A 56 -3.03 -7.36 -17.97
N ALA A 57 -3.27 -6.96 -16.72
CA ALA A 57 -2.24 -6.44 -15.83
C ALA A 57 -1.09 -7.43 -15.60
N VAL A 58 -1.37 -8.74 -15.54
CA VAL A 58 -0.34 -9.77 -15.39
C VAL A 58 0.71 -9.74 -16.51
N LEU A 59 0.33 -9.37 -17.75
CA LEU A 59 1.27 -9.21 -18.86
C LEU A 59 2.30 -8.10 -18.61
N HIS A 60 1.93 -7.11 -17.78
CA HIS A 60 2.77 -6.00 -17.34
C HIS A 60 3.37 -6.23 -15.94
N LYS A 61 3.24 -7.44 -15.38
CA LYS A 61 3.60 -7.76 -14.00
C LYS A 61 2.89 -6.85 -12.97
N GLY A 62 1.64 -6.48 -13.25
CA GLY A 62 0.77 -5.70 -12.38
C GLY A 62 -0.13 -6.55 -11.51
N LEU A 63 -0.51 -5.99 -10.34
CA LEU A 63 -1.53 -6.56 -9.46
C LEU A 63 -2.80 -5.73 -9.55
N VAL A 64 -3.95 -6.39 -9.50
CA VAL A 64 -5.26 -5.72 -9.45
C VAL A 64 -5.98 -6.17 -8.20
N ASN A 65 -6.56 -5.24 -7.45
CA ASN A 65 -7.37 -5.57 -6.29
C ASN A 65 -8.48 -4.54 -6.08
N PHE A 66 -9.53 -4.93 -5.37
CA PHE A 66 -10.51 -3.99 -4.86
C PHE A 66 -10.00 -3.32 -3.60
N CYS A 67 -10.20 -2.01 -3.50
CA CYS A 67 -10.01 -1.26 -2.27
C CYS A 67 -11.27 -0.47 -1.91
N TRP A 68 -11.26 0.06 -0.70
CA TRP A 68 -12.29 0.96 -0.20
C TRP A 68 -11.67 1.97 0.75
N ARG A 69 -12.18 3.20 0.75
CA ARG A 69 -11.83 4.25 1.72
C ARG A 69 -13.10 4.96 2.16
N SER A 70 -13.10 5.41 3.42
CA SER A 70 -14.21 6.19 3.98
C SER A 70 -14.33 7.59 3.39
N ASP A 71 -13.22 8.12 2.88
CA ASP A 71 -13.09 9.54 2.52
C ASP A 71 -13.33 9.77 1.01
N ASP A 72 -13.66 8.72 0.27
CA ASP A 72 -13.85 8.82 -1.18
C ASP A 72 -15.32 9.16 -1.50
N ASP A 73 -15.53 10.29 -2.17
CA ASP A 73 -16.84 10.75 -2.63
C ASP A 73 -17.27 10.00 -3.90
N PHE A 74 -17.74 8.76 -3.76
CA PHE A 74 -18.19 7.98 -4.91
C PHE A 74 -19.61 8.36 -5.36
N VAL A 75 -19.73 8.83 -6.61
CA VAL A 75 -20.99 8.72 -7.35
C VAL A 75 -21.02 7.32 -7.98
N VAL A 76 -21.59 6.36 -7.26
CA VAL A 76 -21.74 4.99 -7.78
C VAL A 76 -22.73 5.04 -8.95
N GLY A 77 -22.22 4.97 -10.16
CA GLY A 77 -23.02 4.73 -11.37
C GLY A 77 -23.42 3.25 -11.43
N ASP A 78 -24.21 2.77 -10.47
CA ASP A 78 -24.81 1.44 -10.57
C ASP A 78 -25.94 1.48 -11.60
N THR A 79 -25.59 1.22 -12.86
CA THR A 79 -26.60 1.06 -13.91
C THR A 79 -27.12 -0.38 -14.00
N GLY A 80 -26.65 -1.30 -13.14
CA GLY A 80 -27.08 -2.70 -13.13
C GLY A 80 -26.74 -3.51 -14.40
N ILE A 81 -26.00 -2.94 -15.36
CA ILE A 81 -25.74 -3.57 -16.68
C ILE A 81 -24.23 -3.72 -16.97
N SER A 82 -23.34 -2.88 -16.43
CA SER A 82 -21.89 -2.98 -16.62
C SER A 82 -21.11 -2.51 -15.39
N GLU A 83 -20.15 -3.31 -14.95
CA GLU A 83 -19.22 -2.94 -13.87
C GLU A 83 -18.35 -1.75 -14.28
N SER A 84 -18.16 -0.82 -13.35
CA SER A 84 -17.29 0.32 -13.53
C SER A 84 -16.82 0.86 -12.18
N TYR A 85 -15.52 1.14 -12.05
CA TYR A 85 -14.93 1.63 -10.81
C TYR A 85 -13.90 2.73 -11.09
N PRO A 86 -13.81 3.78 -10.26
CA PRO A 86 -12.62 4.60 -10.20
C PRO A 86 -11.41 3.73 -9.87
N ALA A 87 -10.23 4.11 -10.35
CA ALA A 87 -9.00 3.39 -10.08
C ALA A 87 -7.86 4.30 -9.69
N THR A 88 -7.06 3.87 -8.70
CA THR A 88 -5.73 4.41 -8.46
C THR A 88 -4.70 3.38 -8.92
N ILE A 89 -3.78 3.81 -9.79
CA ILE A 89 -2.70 2.97 -10.32
C ILE A 89 -1.38 3.51 -9.80
N PHE A 90 -0.65 2.66 -9.08
CA PHE A 90 0.73 2.91 -8.66
C PHE A 90 1.67 2.17 -9.60
N LEU A 91 2.62 2.90 -10.19
CA LEU A 91 3.65 2.35 -11.07
C LEU A 91 5.02 2.58 -10.42
N GLY A 92 5.78 1.49 -10.27
CA GLY A 92 7.08 1.49 -9.60
C GLY A 92 8.28 1.20 -10.51
N GLY A 93 8.07 1.02 -11.81
CA GLY A 93 9.12 0.67 -12.77
C GLY A 93 9.82 -0.67 -12.48
N GLU A 94 11.01 -0.86 -13.07
CA GLU A 94 11.74 -2.15 -13.01
C GLU A 94 12.86 -2.18 -11.95
N HIS A 95 13.18 -1.04 -11.34
CA HIS A 95 14.34 -0.90 -10.46
C HIS A 95 13.99 -0.21 -9.13
N VAL A 96 14.85 -0.41 -8.13
CA VAL A 96 14.70 0.21 -6.79
C VAL A 96 14.61 1.73 -6.87
N ASN A 97 15.30 2.35 -7.84
CA ASN A 97 15.33 3.79 -8.05
C ASN A 97 14.38 4.28 -9.15
N SER A 98 13.54 3.40 -9.69
CA SER A 98 12.57 3.80 -10.72
C SER A 98 11.58 4.81 -10.16
N GLU A 99 11.22 5.78 -11.01
CA GLU A 99 10.28 6.83 -10.68
C GLU A 99 8.95 6.23 -10.22
N ARG A 100 8.46 6.70 -9.07
CA ARG A 100 7.13 6.33 -8.62
C ARG A 100 6.12 7.24 -9.30
N ARG A 101 5.16 6.65 -10.00
CA ARG A 101 4.09 7.39 -10.68
C ARG A 101 2.73 6.93 -10.18
N VAL A 102 1.82 7.88 -10.06
CA VAL A 102 0.45 7.64 -9.62
C VAL A 102 -0.49 8.11 -10.72
N PHE A 103 -1.52 7.32 -11.00
CA PHE A 103 -2.58 7.69 -11.93
C PHE A 103 -3.94 7.50 -11.26
N HIS A 104 -4.83 8.47 -11.44
CA HIS A 104 -6.24 8.37 -11.08
C HIS A 104 -7.05 8.28 -12.35
N VAL A 105 -7.66 7.11 -12.57
CA VAL A 105 -8.59 6.89 -13.69
C VAL A 105 -10.01 6.98 -13.11
N PRO A 106 -10.80 8.03 -13.42
CA PRO A 106 -12.11 8.25 -12.80
C PRO A 106 -13.09 7.11 -13.04
N ASN A 107 -12.92 6.40 -14.16
CA ASN A 107 -13.81 5.33 -14.58
C ASN A 107 -13.02 4.26 -15.35
N VAL A 108 -12.90 3.06 -14.78
CA VAL A 108 -12.40 1.86 -15.47
C VAL A 108 -13.58 0.94 -15.71
N SER A 109 -13.78 0.50 -16.95
CA SER A 109 -14.83 -0.42 -17.39
C SER A 109 -14.28 -1.32 -18.51
N HIS A 110 -15.07 -2.28 -19.00
CA HIS A 110 -14.67 -3.12 -20.14
C HIS A 110 -14.40 -2.32 -21.42
N ASN A 111 -14.96 -1.10 -21.54
CA ASN A 111 -14.87 -0.28 -22.74
C ASN A 111 -13.56 0.53 -22.85
N ASN A 112 -12.76 0.60 -21.79
CA ASN A 112 -11.55 1.45 -21.76
C ASN A 112 -10.35 0.79 -21.06
N LEU A 113 -10.28 -0.55 -21.10
CA LEU A 113 -9.16 -1.29 -20.51
C LEU A 113 -7.81 -1.00 -21.20
N ASP A 114 -7.84 -0.55 -22.45
CA ASP A 114 -6.68 -0.11 -23.23
C ASP A 114 -6.00 1.13 -22.63
N VAL A 115 -6.76 2.00 -21.94
CA VAL A 115 -6.18 3.12 -21.17
C VAL A 115 -5.28 2.57 -20.06
N VAL A 116 -5.75 1.56 -19.34
CA VAL A 116 -4.97 0.93 -18.27
C VAL A 116 -3.74 0.23 -18.85
N ASP A 117 -3.87 -0.54 -19.93
CA ASP A 117 -2.72 -1.17 -20.61
C ASP A 117 -1.67 -0.13 -21.05
N SER A 118 -2.13 1.01 -21.56
CA SER A 118 -1.25 2.12 -21.96
C SER A 118 -0.48 2.70 -20.76
N ILE A 119 -1.13 2.85 -19.60
CA ILE A 119 -0.49 3.29 -18.36
C ILE A 119 0.54 2.24 -17.89
N LEU A 120 0.17 0.96 -17.89
CA LEU A 120 1.03 -0.12 -17.40
C LEU A 120 2.22 -0.41 -18.32
N SER A 121 2.18 0.07 -19.57
CA SER A 121 3.27 -0.05 -20.54
C SER A 121 4.31 1.07 -20.45
N LEU A 122 4.05 2.12 -19.66
CA LEU A 122 4.94 3.27 -19.53
C LEU A 122 6.29 2.89 -18.92
N ARG A 123 7.36 3.39 -19.54
CA ARG A 123 8.72 3.34 -18.98
C ARG A 123 9.03 4.63 -18.20
N ASP A 124 10.11 4.60 -17.44
CA ASP A 124 10.62 5.77 -16.71
C ASP A 124 10.87 6.92 -17.69
N GLY A 125 10.34 8.12 -17.40
CA GLY A 125 10.44 9.30 -18.26
C GLY A 125 9.56 9.32 -19.52
N GLU A 126 8.80 8.27 -19.82
CA GLU A 126 7.85 8.27 -20.95
C GLU A 126 6.50 8.89 -20.57
N GLU A 127 6.01 9.81 -21.41
CA GLU A 127 4.61 10.23 -21.44
C GLU A 127 3.93 9.62 -22.67
N THR A 128 2.81 8.91 -22.52
CA THR A 128 1.98 8.50 -23.66
C THR A 128 0.88 9.51 -23.89
N GLN A 129 0.60 9.76 -25.18
CA GLN A 129 -0.51 10.60 -25.62
C GLN A 129 -1.82 9.97 -25.10
N GLY A 130 -2.53 10.66 -24.21
CA GLY A 130 -3.78 10.19 -23.60
C GLY A 130 -3.68 9.67 -22.15
N THR A 131 -2.48 9.47 -21.58
CA THR A 131 -2.36 9.09 -20.15
C THR A 131 -2.10 10.26 -19.21
N LYS A 132 -1.61 11.38 -19.75
CA LYS A 132 -1.26 12.60 -19.01
C LYS A 132 -2.41 13.17 -18.18
N GLU A 133 -3.64 13.07 -18.69
CA GLU A 133 -4.84 13.54 -17.97
C GLU A 133 -5.14 12.77 -16.69
N TYR A 134 -4.66 11.52 -16.59
CA TYR A 134 -4.84 10.67 -15.41
C TYR A 134 -3.66 10.76 -14.45
N GLN A 135 -2.52 11.31 -14.87
CA GLN A 135 -1.33 11.37 -14.03
C GLN A 135 -1.58 12.31 -12.84
N ALA A 136 -1.37 11.78 -11.64
CA ALA A 136 -1.56 12.49 -10.39
C ALA A 136 -0.20 12.84 -9.76
N PRO A 137 -0.11 13.95 -9.02
CA PRO A 137 1.10 14.27 -8.29
C PRO A 137 1.34 13.25 -7.17
N VAL A 138 2.61 12.95 -6.90
CA VAL A 138 3.02 11.99 -5.88
C VAL A 138 3.09 12.67 -4.51
N GLU A 139 1.96 13.21 -4.06
CA GLU A 139 1.87 13.98 -2.83
C GLU A 139 1.28 13.18 -1.67
N GLU A 140 0.49 12.14 -1.96
CA GLU A 140 -0.18 11.32 -0.96
C GLU A 140 0.58 10.03 -0.65
N GLN A 141 0.53 9.63 0.62
CA GLN A 141 0.98 8.31 1.07
C GLN A 141 -0.24 7.46 1.43
N HIS A 142 -0.35 6.29 0.83
CA HIS A 142 -1.49 5.39 1.01
C HIS A 142 -1.09 4.17 1.83
N ILE A 143 -1.88 3.89 2.87
CA ILE A 143 -1.79 2.70 3.71
C ILE A 143 -3.01 1.86 3.43
N TYR A 144 -2.85 0.73 2.75
CA TYR A 144 -3.93 -0.23 2.52
C TYR A 144 -3.81 -1.42 3.45
N VAL A 145 -4.88 -1.76 4.17
CA VAL A 145 -4.89 -2.91 5.08
C VAL A 145 -5.87 -3.96 4.58
N CYS A 146 -5.45 -5.22 4.52
CA CYS A 146 -6.34 -6.30 4.10
C CYS A 146 -7.36 -6.63 5.20
N THR A 147 -8.65 -6.36 4.96
CA THR A 147 -9.74 -6.59 5.93
C THR A 147 -10.81 -7.60 5.48
N HIS A 148 -10.51 -8.37 4.42
CA HIS A 148 -11.47 -9.31 3.81
C HIS A 148 -11.74 -10.57 4.68
N GLY A 149 -12.54 -10.41 5.74
CA GLY A 149 -12.82 -11.42 6.76
C GLY A 149 -13.53 -12.68 6.26
N ALA A 150 -14.47 -12.53 5.32
CA ALA A 150 -15.16 -13.69 4.73
C ALA A 150 -14.22 -14.60 3.92
N ARG A 151 -13.10 -14.06 3.42
CA ARG A 151 -12.07 -14.85 2.74
C ARG A 151 -11.13 -15.53 3.74
N ASP A 152 -10.70 -14.81 4.77
CA ASP A 152 -9.91 -15.31 5.89
C ASP A 152 -10.18 -14.49 7.16
N CYS A 153 -10.57 -15.17 8.24
CA CYS A 153 -10.96 -14.49 9.48
C CYS A 153 -9.81 -13.66 10.10
N ARG A 154 -8.55 -14.09 9.98
CA ARG A 154 -7.43 -13.31 10.54
C ARG A 154 -7.29 -11.97 9.82
N CYS A 155 -7.49 -11.93 8.51
CA CYS A 155 -7.54 -10.68 7.77
C CYS A 155 -8.67 -9.77 8.28
N GLY A 156 -9.86 -10.33 8.55
CA GLY A 156 -10.96 -9.56 9.14
C GLY A 156 -10.63 -9.03 10.54
N ASP A 157 -10.20 -9.91 11.43
CA ASP A 157 -10.00 -9.61 12.85
C ASP A 157 -8.77 -8.72 13.08
N THR A 158 -7.58 -9.16 12.66
CA THR A 158 -6.34 -8.40 12.90
C THR A 158 -6.22 -7.21 11.97
N GLY A 159 -6.65 -7.34 10.71
CA GLY A 159 -6.69 -6.23 9.77
C GLY A 159 -7.64 -5.13 10.23
N GLY A 160 -8.86 -5.48 10.67
CA GLY A 160 -9.82 -4.53 11.21
C GLY A 160 -9.29 -3.78 12.43
N ALA A 161 -8.65 -4.50 13.37
CA ALA A 161 -8.04 -3.87 14.54
C ALA A 161 -6.91 -2.87 14.18
N VAL A 162 -6.08 -3.19 13.18
CA VAL A 162 -5.02 -2.29 12.70
C VAL A 162 -5.58 -1.05 12.01
N VAL A 163 -6.63 -1.20 11.19
CA VAL A 163 -7.29 -0.05 10.53
C VAL A 163 -7.86 0.93 11.56
N GLU A 164 -8.53 0.41 12.59
CA GLU A 164 -9.10 1.24 13.65
C GLU A 164 -8.00 2.00 14.40
N ALA A 165 -6.93 1.31 14.79
CA ALA A 165 -5.78 1.94 15.43
C ALA A 165 -5.10 3.00 14.54
N LEU A 166 -4.94 2.73 13.24
CA LEU A 166 -4.41 3.70 12.27
C LEU A 166 -5.26 4.96 12.19
N ARG A 167 -6.59 4.82 12.09
CA ARG A 167 -7.51 5.96 12.01
C ARG A 167 -7.45 6.81 13.27
N GLN A 168 -7.44 6.18 14.45
CA GLN A 168 -7.34 6.88 15.74
C GLN A 168 -6.03 7.64 15.91
N GLU A 169 -4.89 6.97 15.66
CA GLU A 169 -3.57 7.59 15.81
C GLU A 169 -3.35 8.69 14.77
N LEU A 170 -3.73 8.49 13.51
CA LEU A 170 -3.60 9.53 12.48
C LEU A 170 -4.47 10.75 12.79
N ALA A 171 -5.70 10.55 13.28
CA ALA A 171 -6.55 11.66 13.72
C ALA A 171 -5.92 12.45 14.87
N SER A 172 -5.33 11.76 15.85
CA SER A 172 -4.57 12.36 16.96
C SER A 172 -3.39 13.20 16.46
N ARG A 173 -2.59 12.66 15.54
CA ARG A 173 -1.43 13.36 14.95
C ARG A 173 -1.84 14.59 14.14
N ARG A 174 -2.89 14.49 13.33
CA ARG A 174 -3.47 15.64 12.61
C ARG A 174 -3.94 16.73 13.56
N ALA A 175 -4.65 16.37 14.63
CA ALA A 175 -5.12 17.33 15.63
C ALA A 175 -3.95 18.06 16.31
N LYS A 176 -2.90 17.32 16.70
CA LYS A 176 -1.67 17.88 17.27
C LYS A 176 -0.97 18.85 16.30
N ALA A 177 -0.79 18.46 15.03
CA ALA A 177 -0.13 19.27 14.01
C ALA A 177 -0.88 20.59 13.72
N ARG A 178 -2.21 20.57 13.75
CA ARG A 178 -3.03 21.79 13.62
C ARG A 178 -2.93 22.69 14.86
N SER A 179 -2.80 22.11 16.05
CA SER A 179 -2.68 22.87 17.29
C SER A 179 -1.30 23.54 17.47
N SER A 180 -0.25 22.96 16.90
CA SER A 180 1.13 23.48 17.01
C SER A 180 1.44 24.60 16.01
N THR A 181 0.67 24.71 14.93
CA THR A 181 1.00 25.60 13.81
C THR A 181 0.03 26.78 13.78
N SER A 182 0.33 27.84 14.52
CA SER A 182 -0.59 28.97 14.69
C SER A 182 -0.79 29.87 13.46
N ASN A 183 -0.11 29.63 12.33
CA ASN A 183 -0.17 30.52 11.15
C ASN A 183 0.24 29.89 9.79
N SER A 184 0.29 28.56 9.65
CA SER A 184 0.57 27.92 8.34
C SER A 184 -0.71 27.37 7.73
N ASN A 185 -1.05 27.85 6.54
CA ASN A 185 -2.10 27.26 5.70
C ASN A 185 -1.60 26.01 4.94
N SER A 186 -0.33 25.62 5.10
CA SER A 186 0.21 24.44 4.43
C SER A 186 -0.22 23.16 5.16
N PRO A 187 -0.72 22.14 4.43
CA PRO A 187 -1.06 20.85 5.01
C PRO A 187 0.17 20.19 5.63
N SER A 188 -0.01 19.55 6.78
CA SER A 188 1.04 18.74 7.41
C SER A 188 1.24 17.43 6.65
N ILE A 189 2.35 16.74 6.88
CA ILE A 189 2.57 15.40 6.32
C ILE A 189 1.44 14.43 6.69
N TRP A 190 0.86 14.56 7.89
CA TRP A 190 -0.27 13.75 8.33
C TRP A 190 -1.55 13.97 7.51
N ASP A 191 -1.73 15.15 6.93
CA ASP A 191 -2.89 15.47 6.07
C ASP A 191 -2.78 14.80 4.70
N ARG A 192 -1.57 14.38 4.29
CA ARG A 192 -1.26 13.66 3.05
C ARG A 192 -1.36 12.14 3.16
N ILE A 193 -1.53 11.59 4.36
CA ILE A 193 -1.69 10.15 4.57
C ILE A 193 -3.14 9.71 4.35
N ARG A 194 -3.36 8.72 3.49
CA ARG A 194 -4.68 8.11 3.23
C ARG A 194 -4.70 6.68 3.74
N ILE A 195 -5.74 6.33 4.50
CA ILE A 195 -5.95 4.96 5.00
C ILE A 195 -7.07 4.33 4.18
N GLY A 196 -6.76 3.18 3.58
CA GLY A 196 -7.72 2.35 2.85
C GLY A 196 -7.74 0.92 3.33
N GLU A 197 -8.79 0.23 2.95
CA GLU A 197 -8.96 -1.20 3.14
C GLU A 197 -8.85 -1.88 1.78
N VAL A 198 -8.30 -3.10 1.73
CA VAL A 198 -8.14 -3.86 0.49
C VAL A 198 -8.71 -5.27 0.62
N ALA A 199 -9.23 -5.81 -0.48
CA ALA A 199 -9.58 -7.22 -0.56
C ALA A 199 -8.36 -8.12 -0.36
N HIS A 200 -8.63 -9.40 -0.08
CA HIS A 200 -7.60 -10.38 0.26
C HIS A 200 -6.38 -10.40 -0.68
N VAL A 201 -5.20 -10.11 -0.13
CA VAL A 201 -3.93 -10.02 -0.86
C VAL A 201 -3.08 -11.30 -0.84
N GLY A 202 -3.60 -12.39 -0.28
CA GLY A 202 -2.82 -13.57 0.04
C GLY A 202 -2.01 -13.40 1.33
N GLY A 203 -1.23 -14.42 1.71
CA GLY A 203 -0.36 -14.32 2.90
C GLY A 203 -1.12 -14.17 4.23
N HIS A 204 -2.37 -14.67 4.33
CA HIS A 204 -3.18 -14.75 5.56
C HIS A 204 -2.43 -15.19 6.83
N LYS A 205 -1.42 -16.07 6.74
CA LYS A 205 -0.55 -16.43 7.89
C LYS A 205 0.27 -15.27 8.47
N TYR A 206 0.35 -14.16 7.75
CA TYR A 206 1.04 -12.92 8.12
C TYR A 206 0.06 -11.76 8.31
N ALA A 207 -1.23 -12.02 8.54
CA ALA A 207 -2.15 -10.95 8.87
C ALA A 207 -1.76 -10.27 10.21
N ALA A 208 -1.89 -8.94 10.36
CA ALA A 208 -2.43 -8.00 9.38
C ALA A 208 -1.42 -7.70 8.27
N ASN A 209 -1.89 -7.73 7.01
CA ASN A 209 -1.10 -7.34 5.84
C ASN A 209 -1.38 -5.87 5.52
N VAL A 210 -0.32 -5.09 5.39
CA VAL A 210 -0.35 -3.65 5.12
C VAL A 210 0.48 -3.36 3.87
N LEU A 211 -0.05 -2.57 2.95
CA LEU A 211 0.60 -2.19 1.70
C LEU A 211 0.77 -0.68 1.70
N LEU A 212 2.01 -0.23 1.53
CA LEU A 212 2.37 1.17 1.47
C LEU A 212 2.57 1.58 0.03
N TYR A 213 1.90 2.63 -0.42
CA TYR A 213 2.07 3.20 -1.73
C TYR A 213 2.25 4.71 -1.64
N PRO A 214 3.04 5.33 -2.52
CA PRO A 214 3.63 4.77 -3.73
C PRO A 214 4.93 3.96 -3.54
N GLY A 215 5.50 3.91 -2.32
CA GLY A 215 6.77 3.22 -2.03
C GLY A 215 6.78 1.73 -2.44
N GLY A 216 5.65 1.05 -2.23
CA GLY A 216 5.39 -0.31 -2.65
C GLY A 216 5.76 -1.37 -1.62
N GLU A 217 6.05 -0.99 -0.37
CA GLU A 217 6.38 -1.88 0.72
C GLU A 217 5.17 -2.73 1.12
N TRP A 218 5.35 -4.04 1.19
CA TRP A 218 4.36 -4.97 1.73
C TRP A 218 4.83 -5.41 3.11
N LEU A 219 4.04 -5.12 4.13
CA LEU A 219 4.30 -5.47 5.52
C LEU A 219 3.29 -6.53 6.00
N GLY A 220 3.71 -7.37 6.93
CA GLY A 220 2.86 -8.37 7.57
C GLY A 220 3.14 -8.52 9.06
N LYS A 221 2.24 -9.21 9.75
CA LYS A 221 2.20 -9.37 11.22
C LYS A 221 2.08 -8.03 11.96
N ILE A 222 1.57 -6.99 11.29
CA ILE A 222 1.33 -5.69 11.91
C ILE A 222 0.24 -5.84 12.98
N THR A 223 0.47 -5.22 14.12
CA THR A 223 -0.47 -5.16 15.25
C THR A 223 -0.83 -3.72 15.60
N PRO A 224 -1.87 -3.47 16.40
CA PRO A 224 -2.21 -2.12 16.85
C PRO A 224 -1.06 -1.39 17.55
N SER A 225 -0.16 -2.09 18.26
CA SER A 225 1.00 -1.46 18.91
C SER A 225 2.08 -0.98 17.94
N ASP A 226 2.08 -1.49 16.71
CA ASP A 226 3.03 -1.11 15.66
C ASP A 226 2.63 0.17 14.93
N VAL A 227 1.37 0.59 15.08
CA VAL A 227 0.79 1.72 14.34
C VAL A 227 1.55 3.04 14.50
N PRO A 228 2.03 3.45 15.70
CA PRO A 228 2.82 4.67 15.82
C PRO A 228 4.10 4.62 14.97
N ALA A 229 4.85 3.52 15.04
CA ALA A 229 6.08 3.34 14.27
C ALA A 229 5.81 3.23 12.76
N LEU A 230 4.70 2.60 12.37
CA LEU A 230 4.24 2.57 10.98
C LEU A 230 3.93 3.97 10.45
N LEU A 231 3.25 4.80 11.23
CA LEU A 231 2.95 6.18 10.83
C LEU A 231 4.20 7.05 10.83
N ASP A 232 5.17 6.82 11.72
CA ASP A 232 6.46 7.50 11.67
C ASP A 232 7.21 7.17 10.36
N LEU A 233 7.26 5.88 9.99
CA LEU A 233 7.83 5.42 8.71
C LEU A 233 7.15 6.06 7.49
N VAL A 234 5.82 6.20 7.51
CA VAL A 234 5.08 6.78 6.38
C VAL A 234 5.20 8.31 6.36
N GLY A 235 5.35 8.93 7.53
CA GLY A 235 5.47 10.37 7.70
C GLY A 235 6.90 10.92 7.59
N SER A 236 7.91 10.06 7.45
CA SER A 236 9.30 10.47 7.26
C SER A 236 9.56 10.98 5.83
N GLU A 237 10.15 12.17 5.70
CA GLU A 237 10.58 12.76 4.43
C GLU A 237 12.08 12.53 4.23
N GLY A 238 12.47 11.53 3.44
CA GLY A 238 13.84 11.37 2.92
C GLY A 238 14.62 10.14 3.39
N GLN A 239 15.86 9.99 2.89
CA GLN A 239 16.68 8.78 3.06
C GLN A 239 17.31 8.63 4.45
N GLU A 240 17.59 9.72 5.17
CA GLU A 240 18.21 9.64 6.52
C GLU A 240 17.24 9.07 7.57
N GLU A 241 15.94 9.23 7.37
CA GLU A 241 14.90 8.70 8.26
C GLU A 241 14.55 7.24 7.94
N ALA A 242 14.91 6.73 6.75
CA ALA A 242 14.74 5.33 6.40
C ALA A 242 15.62 4.39 7.24
N GLU A 243 16.77 4.86 7.72
CA GLU A 243 17.66 4.09 8.60
C GLU A 243 17.10 3.93 10.01
N THR A 244 16.40 4.94 10.55
CA THR A 244 15.81 4.88 11.90
C THR A 244 14.63 3.91 11.96
N HIS A 245 13.91 3.76 10.85
CA HIS A 245 12.79 2.84 10.72
C HIS A 245 13.19 1.46 10.18
N TYR A 246 14.47 1.25 9.88
CA TYR A 246 14.96 -0.01 9.34
C TYR A 246 14.61 -1.25 10.21
N PRO A 247 14.78 -1.25 11.55
CA PRO A 247 14.39 -2.39 12.37
C PRO A 247 12.89 -2.74 12.28
N PHE A 248 12.05 -1.71 12.12
CA PHE A 248 10.62 -1.88 11.94
C PHE A 248 10.31 -2.51 10.57
N VAL A 249 10.92 -1.99 9.51
CA VAL A 249 10.76 -2.54 8.16
C VAL A 249 11.26 -3.98 8.10
N LEU A 250 12.44 -4.29 8.65
CA LEU A 250 13.01 -5.63 8.63
C LEU A 250 12.10 -6.67 9.29
N SER A 251 11.51 -6.34 10.43
CA SER A 251 10.68 -7.27 11.21
C SER A 251 9.32 -7.58 10.56
N HIS A 252 8.82 -6.69 9.70
CA HIS A 252 7.49 -6.82 9.09
C HIS A 252 7.52 -7.00 7.57
N SER A 253 8.64 -6.73 6.90
CA SER A 253 8.74 -6.71 5.44
C SER A 253 8.45 -8.08 4.83
N ARG A 254 7.61 -8.06 3.80
CA ARG A 254 7.24 -9.21 2.96
C ARG A 254 7.71 -9.07 1.52
N GLY A 255 8.04 -7.86 1.08
CA GLY A 255 8.40 -7.57 -0.30
C GLY A 255 8.27 -6.10 -0.63
N ARG A 256 8.68 -5.71 -1.84
CA ARG A 256 8.61 -4.33 -2.33
C ARG A 256 8.30 -4.30 -3.82
N MET A 257 7.40 -3.43 -4.24
CA MET A 257 7.10 -3.20 -5.66
C MET A 257 8.39 -2.86 -6.43
N GLY A 258 8.56 -3.50 -7.59
CA GLY A 258 9.73 -3.33 -8.45
C GLY A 258 11.00 -4.06 -7.99
N VAL A 259 10.95 -4.82 -6.88
CA VAL A 259 12.11 -5.53 -6.32
C VAL A 259 11.81 -7.01 -6.14
N GLU A 260 12.61 -7.87 -6.77
CA GLU A 260 12.54 -9.31 -6.56
C GLU A 260 12.83 -9.67 -5.09
N ASN A 261 12.15 -10.68 -4.55
CA ASN A 261 12.22 -10.99 -3.12
C ASN A 261 13.64 -11.32 -2.63
N ASP A 262 14.45 -11.99 -3.45
CA ASP A 262 15.83 -12.33 -3.08
C ASP A 262 16.73 -11.09 -3.06
N VAL A 263 16.54 -10.16 -4.01
CA VAL A 263 17.24 -8.87 -4.02
C VAL A 263 16.79 -8.03 -2.84
N HIS A 264 15.49 -7.98 -2.55
CA HIS A 264 14.93 -7.27 -1.41
C HIS A 264 15.49 -7.80 -0.08
N ARG A 265 15.60 -9.13 0.06
CA ARG A 265 16.21 -9.77 1.24
C ARG A 265 17.67 -9.36 1.39
N GLN A 266 18.46 -9.41 0.31
CA GLN A 266 19.87 -9.00 0.33
C GLN A 266 20.05 -7.52 0.69
N LEU A 267 19.18 -6.64 0.17
CA LEU A 267 19.19 -5.22 0.50
C LEU A 267 18.92 -5.00 1.99
N LEU A 268 17.92 -5.70 2.54
CA LEU A 268 17.67 -5.65 3.97
C LEU A 268 18.88 -6.19 4.74
N GLU A 269 19.40 -7.37 4.44
CA GLU A 269 20.57 -7.93 5.13
C GLU A 269 21.77 -6.97 5.12
N HIS A 270 22.05 -6.31 3.99
CA HIS A 270 23.12 -5.32 3.90
C HIS A 270 22.88 -4.13 4.83
N LEU A 271 21.69 -3.55 4.81
CA LEU A 271 21.32 -2.43 5.69
C LEU A 271 21.40 -2.82 7.18
N SER A 272 21.10 -4.08 7.55
CA SER A 272 21.27 -4.53 8.94
C SER A 272 22.73 -4.58 9.39
N GLN A 273 23.65 -4.85 8.46
CA GLN A 273 25.08 -4.97 8.75
C GLN A 273 25.76 -3.61 8.78
N SER A 274 25.30 -2.65 7.96
CA SER A 274 25.84 -1.29 7.91
C SER A 274 25.51 -0.43 9.14
N GLN A 275 24.60 -0.88 10.01
CA GLN A 275 24.26 -0.21 11.28
C GLN A 275 25.14 -0.63 12.47
N TYR A 276 26.17 -1.46 12.24
CA TYR A 276 27.17 -1.90 13.22
C TYR A 276 28.59 -1.57 12.76
#